data_AF-A0AAU5Q199-F1
#
_entry.id   AF-A0AAU5Q199-F1
#
_cell.length_a   1.000
_cell.length_b   1.000
_cell.length_c   1.000
_cell.angle_alpha   90.00
_cell.angle_beta   90.00
_cell.angle_gamma   90.00
#
_symmetry.space_group_name_H-M   'P 1'
#
loop_
_entity.id
_entity.type
_entity.pdbx_description
1 polymer ?
#
loop_
_entity_poly.entity_id
_entity_poly.type
_entity_poly.pdbx_seq_one_letter_code
_entity_poly.pdbx_strand_id
1 'polypeptide(L)'
;MSAHCLLTGARPGFGHAISHSHRRTPRRFDPNIQRKRYPLPGEGRTVRLTLSARAIKAELKEIVRSPSSTDGQRRAAREELDRQPRDASATRVRNRDGVDGRPRGYLRRFGLSRVRIRQQAHAGFLPGVTTSSW
;
A
#
# COMPACT_ATOMS: atom_id res chain seq x y z
N MET A 1 -11.37 15.43 8.70
CA MET A 1 -11.41 15.29 7.22
C MET A 1 -11.79 13.87 6.87
N SER A 2 -12.59 13.65 5.82
CA SER A 2 -12.82 12.31 5.27
C SER A 2 -11.49 11.73 4.81
N ALA A 3 -10.95 10.78 5.57
CA ALA A 3 -9.71 10.09 5.22
C ALA A 3 -9.97 8.99 4.16
N HIS A 4 -10.68 9.39 3.09
CA HIS A 4 -11.03 8.57 1.96
C HIS A 4 -10.32 9.09 0.70
N CYS A 5 -9.62 8.21 -0.01
CA CYS A 5 -9.07 8.53 -1.32
C CYS A 5 -10.14 8.39 -2.39
N LEU A 6 -10.34 9.43 -3.20
CA LEU A 6 -11.33 9.45 -4.28
C LEU A 6 -10.98 8.53 -5.46
N LEU A 7 -9.69 8.23 -5.67
CA LEU A 7 -9.22 7.47 -6.85
C LEU A 7 -8.96 5.99 -6.55
N THR A 8 -8.37 5.68 -5.39
CA THR A 8 -8.05 4.29 -4.99
C THR A 8 -9.07 3.68 -4.04
N GLY A 9 -10.04 4.46 -3.57
CA GLY A 9 -11.01 4.03 -2.57
C GLY A 9 -10.41 3.75 -1.20
N ALA A 10 -9.12 4.03 -0.96
CA ALA A 10 -8.45 3.79 0.31
C ALA A 10 -9.20 4.48 1.46
N ARG A 11 -9.53 3.71 2.50
CA ARG A 11 -10.30 4.17 3.66
C ARG A 11 -9.52 3.89 4.95
N PRO A 12 -9.88 4.53 6.07
CA PRO A 12 -9.31 4.20 7.36
C PRO A 12 -9.64 2.77 7.76
N GLY A 13 -8.64 2.05 8.25
CA GLY A 13 -8.84 0.79 8.94
C GLY A 13 -9.04 1.01 10.44
N PHE A 14 -9.68 0.07 11.12
CA PHE A 14 -9.83 0.06 12.57
C PHE A 14 -9.16 -1.19 13.13
N GLY A 15 -8.53 -1.06 14.30
CA GLY A 15 -7.90 -2.17 14.99
C GLY A 15 -7.30 -1.71 16.30
N HIS A 16 -6.17 -2.30 16.70
CA HIS A 16 -5.47 -1.93 17.93
C HIS A 16 -4.01 -1.61 17.65
N ALA A 17 -3.46 -0.63 18.36
CA ALA A 17 -2.01 -0.55 18.55
C ALA A 17 -1.64 -1.55 19.65
N ILE A 18 -0.66 -2.41 19.36
CA ILE A 18 -0.17 -3.45 20.26
C ILE A 18 1.19 -3.00 20.76
N SER A 19 1.34 -2.82 22.07
CA SER A 19 2.64 -2.51 22.69
C SER A 19 3.55 -3.74 22.71
N HIS A 20 4.83 -3.54 23.04
CA HIS A 20 5.77 -4.65 23.25
C HIS A 20 5.30 -5.64 24.34
N SER A 21 4.59 -5.13 25.36
CA SER A 21 3.96 -5.92 26.43
C SER A 21 2.56 -6.45 26.07
N HIS A 22 2.20 -6.47 24.78
CA HIS A 22 0.90 -6.93 24.27
C HIS A 22 -0.33 -6.17 24.79
N ARG A 23 -0.16 -4.94 25.32
CA ARG A 23 -1.30 -4.08 25.64
C ARG A 23 -1.95 -3.58 24.35
N ARG A 24 -3.23 -3.86 24.20
CA ARG A 24 -4.03 -3.50 23.02
C ARG A 24 -4.81 -2.21 23.31
N THR A 25 -4.53 -1.16 22.55
CA THR A 25 -5.27 0.11 22.63
C THR A 25 -6.00 0.32 21.31
N PRO A 26 -7.32 0.61 21.30
CA PRO A 26 -8.06 0.87 20.07
C PRO A 26 -7.38 1.97 19.26
N ARG A 27 -7.17 1.73 17.97
CA ARG A 27 -6.52 2.66 17.05
C ARG A 27 -7.22 2.67 15.70
N ARG A 28 -7.33 3.88 15.15
CA ARG A 28 -7.67 4.12 13.75
C ARG A 28 -6.38 4.21 12.92
N PHE A 29 -6.32 3.45 11.83
CA PHE A 29 -5.23 3.45 10.87
C PHE A 29 -5.62 4.29 9.66
N ASP A 30 -5.23 5.57 9.66
CA ASP A 30 -5.54 6.47 8.56
C ASP A 30 -4.58 6.28 7.38
N PRO A 31 -5.08 6.20 6.14
CA PRO A 31 -4.22 6.19 4.96
C PRO A 31 -3.51 7.53 4.79
N ASN A 32 -2.29 7.51 4.24
CA ASN A 32 -1.55 8.72 3.90
C ASN A 32 -2.25 9.46 2.76
N ILE A 33 -3.04 10.47 3.10
CA ILE A 33 -3.87 11.26 2.21
C ILE A 33 -3.32 12.67 2.07
N GLN A 34 -3.35 13.17 0.85
CA GLN A 34 -2.97 14.52 0.49
C GLN A 34 -4.10 15.17 -0.32
N ARG A 35 -4.24 16.49 -0.18
CA ARG A 35 -5.17 17.30 -0.96
C ARG A 35 -4.39 17.94 -2.11
N LYS A 36 -4.73 17.61 -3.34
CA LYS A 36 -4.07 18.17 -4.53
C LYS A 36 -5.07 18.83 -5.46
N ARG A 37 -4.64 19.92 -6.09
CA ARG A 37 -5.41 20.68 -7.08
C ARG A 37 -5.07 20.15 -8.47
N TYR A 38 -6.09 19.85 -9.26
CA TYR A 38 -5.96 19.42 -10.64
C TYR A 38 -6.71 20.39 -11.56
N PRO A 39 -6.05 20.97 -12.57
CA PRO A 39 -6.74 21.75 -13.58
C PRO A 39 -7.52 20.80 -14.51
N LEU A 40 -8.78 21.12 -14.79
CA LEU A 40 -9.60 20.45 -15.80
C LEU A 40 -9.70 21.37 -17.03
N PRO A 41 -8.86 21.17 -18.05
CA PRO A 41 -8.77 22.09 -19.18
C PRO A 41 -10.07 22.19 -19.99
N GLY A 42 -10.87 21.13 -20.05
CA GLY A 42 -12.16 21.14 -20.75
C GLY A 42 -13.24 22.02 -20.11
N GLU A 43 -13.11 22.37 -18.82
CA GLU A 43 -14.11 23.12 -18.06
C GLU A 43 -13.57 24.44 -17.50
N GLY A 44 -12.29 24.76 -17.73
CA GLY A 44 -11.65 25.99 -17.22
C GLY A 44 -11.56 26.10 -15.69
N ARG A 45 -11.87 25.03 -14.94
CA ARG A 45 -11.90 25.03 -13.47
C ARG A 45 -10.82 24.16 -12.86
N THR A 46 -10.48 24.44 -11.60
CA THR A 46 -9.57 23.62 -10.81
C THR A 46 -10.34 22.84 -9.75
N VAL A 47 -10.17 21.53 -9.73
CA VAL A 47 -10.80 20.65 -8.74
C VAL A 47 -9.80 20.27 -7.66
N ARG A 48 -10.24 20.28 -6.39
CA ARG A 48 -9.47 19.76 -5.26
C ARG A 48 -9.85 18.30 -5.03
N LEU A 49 -8.89 17.40 -5.26
CA LEU A 49 -9.06 15.98 -4.99
C LEU A 49 -8.34 15.57 -3.71
N THR A 50 -8.95 14.66 -2.97
CA THR A 50 -8.37 14.02 -1.79
C THR A 50 -7.83 12.65 -2.23
N LEU A 51 -6.51 12.55 -2.35
CA LEU A 51 -5.84 11.39 -2.95
C LEU A 51 -4.85 10.76 -1.97
N SER A 52 -4.68 9.44 -2.05
CA SER A 52 -3.62 8.76 -1.31
C SER A 52 -2.26 9.03 -1.96
N ALA A 53 -1.19 9.04 -1.17
CA ALA A 53 0.17 9.22 -1.71
C ALA A 53 0.52 8.16 -2.76
N ARG A 54 -0.03 6.93 -2.64
CA ARG A 54 0.10 5.87 -3.64
C ARG A 54 -0.59 6.25 -4.96
N ALA A 55 -1.79 6.81 -4.90
CA ALA A 55 -2.54 7.26 -6.08
C ALA A 55 -1.78 8.35 -6.84
N ILE A 56 -1.29 9.36 -6.10
CA ILE A 56 -0.51 10.47 -6.66
C ILE A 56 0.75 9.95 -7.36
N LYS A 57 1.48 9.02 -6.74
CA LYS A 57 2.67 8.44 -7.38
C LYS A 57 2.35 7.61 -8.63
N ALA A 58 1.22 6.90 -8.65
CA ALA A 58 0.81 6.13 -9.82
C ALA A 58 0.52 7.06 -11.00
N GLU A 59 -0.24 8.14 -10.76
CA GLU A 59 -0.55 9.14 -11.77
C GLU A 59 0.70 9.84 -12.31
N LEU A 60 1.60 10.31 -11.43
CA LEU A 60 2.84 10.97 -11.84
C LEU A 60 3.75 10.05 -12.66
N LYS A 61 3.81 8.76 -12.30
CA LYS A 61 4.54 7.76 -13.08
C LYS A 61 3.92 7.54 -14.45
N GLU A 62 2.60 7.61 -14.55
CA GLU A 62 1.91 7.50 -15.85
C GLU A 62 2.22 8.70 -16.74
N ILE A 63 2.22 9.93 -16.21
CA ILE A 63 2.64 11.13 -16.96
C ILE A 63 4.08 10.98 -17.47
N VAL A 64 4.99 10.45 -16.64
CA VAL A 64 6.38 10.22 -17.05
C VAL A 64 6.50 9.11 -18.10
N ARG A 65 5.66 8.07 -18.02
CA ARG A 65 5.64 6.94 -18.96
C ARG A 65 5.00 7.30 -20.29
N SER A 66 4.03 8.20 -20.31
CA SER A 66 3.18 8.41 -21.48
C SER A 66 3.96 9.05 -22.65
N PRO A 67 3.76 8.55 -23.89
CA PRO A 67 4.34 9.17 -25.08
C PRO A 67 3.80 10.58 -25.36
N SER A 68 2.53 10.83 -25.02
CA SER A 68 1.81 12.09 -25.25
C SER A 68 2.25 13.25 -24.36
N SER A 69 2.97 12.98 -23.27
CA SER A 69 3.42 14.04 -22.36
C SER A 69 4.58 14.85 -22.95
N THR A 70 4.47 16.16 -22.89
CA THR A 70 5.55 17.09 -23.26
C THR A 70 6.71 16.97 -22.27
N ASP A 71 7.93 17.32 -22.69
CA ASP A 71 9.12 17.25 -21.83
C ASP A 71 8.99 18.10 -20.55
N GLY A 72 8.39 19.29 -20.65
CA GLY A 72 8.08 20.12 -19.49
C GLY A 72 7.15 19.45 -18.47
N GLN A 73 6.15 18.70 -18.94
CA GLN A 73 5.24 17.94 -18.07
C GLN A 73 5.97 16.77 -17.41
N ARG A 74 6.85 16.08 -18.15
CA ARG A 74 7.66 14.98 -17.61
C ARG A 74 8.62 15.47 -16.53
N ARG A 75 9.27 16.62 -16.74
CA ARG A 75 10.16 17.25 -15.75
C ARG A 75 9.40 17.64 -14.48
N ALA A 76 8.30 18.36 -14.60
CA ALA A 76 7.46 18.75 -13.47
C ALA A 76 6.92 17.52 -12.70
N ALA A 77 6.53 16.45 -13.42
CA ALA A 77 6.07 15.21 -12.81
C ALA A 77 7.18 14.47 -12.04
N ARG A 78 8.43 14.50 -12.53
CA ARG A 78 9.60 13.93 -11.83
C ARG A 78 9.93 14.70 -10.55
N GLU A 79 9.99 16.03 -10.61
CA GLU A 79 10.23 16.87 -9.43
C GLU A 79 9.16 16.65 -8.35
N GLU A 80 7.90 16.55 -8.77
CA GLU A 80 6.81 16.23 -7.84
C GLU A 80 6.97 14.82 -7.27
N LEU A 81 7.34 13.83 -8.09
CA LEU A 81 7.53 12.45 -7.65
C LEU A 81 8.63 12.33 -6.58
N ASP A 82 9.68 13.14 -6.69
CA ASP A 82 10.80 13.20 -5.73
C ASP A 82 10.40 13.86 -4.40
N ARG A 83 9.48 14.83 -4.44
CA ARG A 83 8.91 15.45 -3.24
C ARG A 83 7.98 14.49 -2.46
N GLN A 84 7.44 13.47 -3.11
CA GLN A 84 6.50 12.55 -2.47
C GLN A 84 7.19 11.59 -1.46
N PRO A 85 6.51 11.24 -0.34
CA PRO A 85 7.09 10.37 0.68
C PRO A 85 7.67 9.06 0.13
N ARG A 86 8.83 8.65 0.65
CA ARG A 86 9.51 7.42 0.24
C ARG A 86 8.67 6.19 0.55
N ASP A 87 8.04 6.16 1.72
CA ASP A 87 7.25 5.02 2.22
C ASP A 87 5.95 4.78 1.46
N ALA A 88 5.50 5.74 0.64
CA ALA A 88 4.37 5.55 -0.25
C ALA A 88 4.68 4.60 -1.44
N SER A 89 5.95 4.22 -1.64
CA SER A 89 6.34 3.31 -2.72
C SER A 89 6.00 1.85 -2.41
N ALA A 90 5.25 1.20 -3.30
CA ALA A 90 4.89 -0.21 -3.18
C ALA A 90 6.11 -1.14 -3.08
N THR A 91 7.24 -0.79 -3.71
CA THR A 91 8.49 -1.56 -3.65
C THR A 91 9.07 -1.67 -2.24
N ARG A 92 8.75 -0.72 -1.34
CA ARG A 92 9.22 -0.75 0.06
C ARG A 92 8.39 -1.67 0.95
N VAL A 93 7.20 -2.06 0.50
CA VAL A 93 6.34 -2.98 1.27
C VAL A 93 6.98 -4.35 1.28
N ARG A 94 7.29 -4.86 2.47
CA ARG A 94 7.78 -6.22 2.66
C ARG A 94 6.66 -7.09 3.23
N ASN A 95 6.41 -8.20 2.58
CA ASN A 95 5.56 -9.24 3.14
C ASN A 95 6.26 -9.85 4.35
N ARG A 96 5.52 -9.99 5.44
CA ARG A 96 5.96 -10.58 6.70
C ARG A 96 4.94 -11.63 7.11
N ASP A 97 5.38 -12.61 7.89
CA ASP A 97 4.48 -13.56 8.53
C ASP A 97 3.37 -12.81 9.29
N GLY A 98 2.11 -13.16 9.03
CA GLY A 98 0.96 -12.48 9.63
C GLY A 98 0.86 -12.62 11.15
N VAL A 99 1.54 -13.61 11.76
CA VAL A 99 1.43 -13.86 13.21
C VAL A 99 2.66 -13.36 13.97
N ASP A 100 3.87 -13.72 13.55
CA ASP A 100 5.12 -13.33 14.24
C ASP A 100 5.94 -12.25 13.54
N GLY A 101 5.54 -11.82 12.34
CA GLY A 101 6.23 -10.77 11.61
C GLY A 101 7.56 -11.17 10.98
N ARG A 102 7.92 -12.47 10.92
CA ARG A 102 9.17 -12.92 10.30
C ARG A 102 9.29 -12.40 8.85
N PRO A 103 10.40 -11.73 8.49
CA PRO A 103 10.53 -11.06 7.19
C PRO A 103 11.05 -11.95 6.05
N ARG A 104 11.46 -13.19 6.35
CA ARG A 104 12.11 -14.10 5.38
C ARG A 104 11.33 -15.41 5.25
N GLY A 105 11.38 -16.00 4.04
CA GLY A 105 10.70 -17.27 3.75
C GLY A 105 9.18 -17.15 3.77
N TYR A 106 8.64 -16.02 3.33
CA TYR A 106 7.20 -15.77 3.26
C TYR A 106 6.57 -16.51 2.08
N LEU A 107 5.54 -17.32 2.34
CA LEU A 107 4.77 -17.99 1.28
C LEU A 107 3.46 -17.23 1.04
N ARG A 108 3.34 -16.62 -0.15
CA ARG A 108 2.20 -15.76 -0.52
C ARG A 108 0.84 -16.45 -0.44
N ARG A 109 0.78 -17.75 -0.76
CA ARG A 109 -0.46 -18.54 -0.71
C ARG A 109 -1.08 -18.60 0.69
N PHE A 110 -0.25 -18.63 1.72
CA PHE A 110 -0.70 -18.83 3.11
C PHE A 110 -0.55 -17.58 3.98
N GLY A 111 0.23 -16.58 3.56
CA GLY A 111 0.45 -15.37 4.35
C GLY A 111 1.38 -15.55 5.56
N LEU A 112 2.14 -16.65 5.59
CA LEU A 112 2.94 -17.07 6.73
C LEU A 112 4.39 -17.40 6.31
N SER A 113 5.28 -17.50 7.29
CA SER A 113 6.64 -17.95 7.07
C SER A 113 6.73 -19.47 6.88
N ARG A 114 7.79 -19.93 6.21
CA ARG A 114 8.06 -21.36 5.97
C ARG A 114 8.05 -22.21 7.26
N VAL A 115 8.49 -21.65 8.39
CA VAL A 115 8.57 -22.37 9.67
C VAL A 115 7.17 -22.57 10.24
N ARG A 116 6.38 -21.49 10.26
CA ARG A 116 5.01 -21.53 10.80
C ARG A 116 4.08 -22.35 9.91
N ILE A 117 4.25 -22.30 8.60
CA ILE A 117 3.51 -23.15 7.66
C ILE A 117 3.77 -24.61 7.93
N ARG A 118 5.04 -25.00 8.14
CA ARG A 118 5.38 -26.38 8.51
C ARG A 118 4.69 -26.78 9.82
N GLN A 119 4.76 -25.95 10.86
CA GLN A 119 4.11 -26.22 12.15
C GLN A 119 2.59 -26.38 12.02
N GLN A 120 1.94 -25.46 11.30
CA GLN A 120 0.49 -25.50 11.09
C GLN A 120 0.04 -26.64 10.18
N ALA A 121 0.84 -27.01 9.18
CA ALA A 121 0.57 -28.18 8.33
C ALA A 121 0.63 -29.47 9.16
N HIS A 122 1.66 -29.65 9.99
CA HIS A 122 1.75 -30.83 10.88
C HIS A 122 0.64 -30.86 11.94
N ALA A 123 0.18 -29.69 12.40
CA ALA A 123 -0.95 -29.58 13.32
C ALA A 123 -2.33 -29.70 12.64
N GLY A 124 -2.40 -29.83 11.31
CA GLY A 124 -3.66 -29.96 10.58
C GLY A 124 -4.49 -28.68 10.44
N PHE A 125 -3.94 -27.51 10.79
CA PHE A 125 -4.64 -26.23 10.66
C PHE A 125 -4.73 -25.72 9.21
N LEU A 126 -3.91 -26.26 8.30
CA LEU A 126 -3.91 -25.87 6.89
C LEU A 126 -4.71 -26.87 6.05
N PRO A 127 -5.95 -26.52 5.64
CA PRO A 127 -6.80 -27.45 4.90
C PRO A 127 -6.20 -27.79 3.54
N GLY A 128 -6.18 -29.09 3.20
CA GLY A 128 -5.68 -29.58 1.92
C GLY A 128 -4.15 -29.58 1.77
N VAL A 129 -3.40 -29.34 2.86
CA VAL A 129 -1.93 -29.42 2.86
C VAL A 129 -1.50 -30.73 3.48
N THR A 130 -0.95 -31.62 2.66
CA THR A 130 -0.34 -32.89 3.08
C THR A 130 1.12 -32.97 2.60
N THR A 131 1.89 -33.86 3.22
CA THR A 131 3.23 -34.20 2.71
C THR A 131 3.07 -34.92 1.38
N SER A 132 3.75 -34.42 0.35
CA SER A 132 3.75 -35.02 -0.97
C SER A 132 4.87 -36.05 -1.12
N SER A 133 4.54 -37.23 -1.62
CA SER A 133 5.48 -38.24 -2.12
C SER A 133 5.13 -38.54 -3.57
N TRP A 134 6.06 -38.27 -4.47
CA TRP A 134 5.98 -38.59 -5.90
C TRP A 134 7.26 -39.31 -6.30
#